data_AF-A0A3D4HQI6-F1
#
_entry.id   AF-A0A3D4HQI6-F1
#
_cell.length_a   1.000
_cell.length_b   1.000
_cell.length_c   1.000
_cell.angle_alpha   90.00
_cell.angle_beta   90.00
_cell.angle_gamma   90.00
#
_symmetry.space_group_name_H-M   'P 1'
#
loop_
_entity.id
_entity.type
_entity.pdbx_description
1 polymer ?
#
loop_
_entity_poly.entity_id
_entity_poly.type
_entity_poly.pdbx_seq_one_letter_code
_entity_poly.pdbx_strand_id
1 'polypeptide(L)'
;IECAIVLGGDGTIIKTANDLITYDIPILGVNLGTIGFLAEIEEHHIAEALDCLFQDDYHVESRLMISGEVKYSNSDTIKTTENACNALND
;
A
#
# COMPACT_ATOMS: atom_id res chain seq x y z
N ILE A 1 -5.73 6.83 -13.76
CA ILE A 1 -4.84 5.71 -13.38
C ILE A 1 -5.77 4.62 -12.89
N GLU A 2 -5.68 3.42 -13.44
CA GLU A 2 -6.60 2.31 -13.12
C GLU A 2 -6.00 1.33 -12.10
N CYS A 3 -4.67 1.22 -12.06
CA CYS A 3 -3.92 0.39 -11.12
C CYS A 3 -2.50 0.98 -10.96
N ALA A 4 -1.88 0.78 -9.80
CA ALA A 4 -0.47 1.05 -9.57
C ALA A 4 0.33 -0.26 -9.49
N ILE A 5 1.35 -0.39 -10.33
CA ILE A 5 2.27 -1.54 -10.29
C ILE A 5 3.49 -1.15 -9.46
N VAL A 6 3.74 -1.88 -8.39
CA VAL A 6 4.80 -1.59 -7.42
C VAL A 6 5.85 -2.69 -7.47
N LEU A 7 7.07 -2.32 -7.81
CA LEU A 7 8.20 -3.23 -7.88
C LEU A 7 9.07 -3.09 -6.62
N GLY A 8 9.15 -4.14 -5.81
CA GLY A 8 9.93 -4.14 -4.58
C GLY A 8 9.34 -5.06 -3.50
N GLY A 9 9.83 -4.90 -2.26
CA GLY A 9 9.31 -5.65 -1.11
C GLY A 9 8.14 -4.95 -0.41
N ASP A 10 7.71 -5.54 0.70
CA ASP A 10 6.58 -5.06 1.52
C ASP A 10 6.71 -3.59 1.92
N GLY A 11 7.91 -3.12 2.29
CA GLY A 11 8.13 -1.72 2.64
C GLY A 11 7.82 -0.73 1.50
N THR A 12 8.09 -1.14 0.25
CA THR A 12 7.75 -0.34 -0.94
C THR A 12 6.25 -0.34 -1.17
N ILE A 13 5.58 -1.49 -0.98
CA ILE A 13 4.12 -1.63 -1.11
C ILE A 13 3.41 -0.77 -0.06
N ILE A 14 3.80 -0.87 1.22
CA ILE A 14 3.21 -0.07 2.31
C ILE A 14 3.37 1.42 2.05
N LYS A 15 4.57 1.85 1.65
CA LYS A 15 4.82 3.26 1.32
C LYS A 15 3.93 3.73 0.16
N THR A 16 3.85 2.93 -0.90
CA THR A 16 3.03 3.27 -2.07
C THR A 16 1.56 3.32 -1.72
N ALA A 17 1.07 2.39 -0.90
CA ALA A 17 -0.31 2.39 -0.44
C ALA A 17 -0.66 3.62 0.42
N ASN A 18 0.27 4.10 1.25
CA ASN A 18 0.12 5.35 1.96
C ASN A 18 0.10 6.57 1.02
N ASP A 19 0.97 6.59 0.01
CA ASP A 19 1.03 7.68 -0.97
C ASP A 19 -0.22 7.71 -1.88
N LEU A 20 -0.85 6.55 -2.12
CA LEU A 20 -1.98 6.39 -3.01
C LEU A 20 -3.35 6.36 -2.31
N ILE A 21 -3.39 6.46 -0.98
CA ILE A 21 -4.63 6.32 -0.19
C ILE A 21 -5.75 7.27 -0.65
N THR A 22 -5.40 8.45 -1.16
CA THR A 22 -6.37 9.46 -1.63
C THR A 22 -6.93 9.18 -3.02
N TYR A 23 -6.34 8.26 -3.77
CA TYR A 23 -6.69 7.98 -5.17
C TYR A 23 -7.61 6.77 -5.34
N ASP A 24 -7.77 5.95 -4.29
CA ASP A 24 -8.64 4.75 -4.29
C ASP A 24 -8.38 3.84 -5.50
N ILE A 25 -7.10 3.57 -5.78
CA ILE A 25 -6.67 2.69 -6.88
C ILE A 25 -6.07 1.39 -6.35
N PRO A 26 -6.30 0.25 -7.02
CA PRO A 26 -5.69 -1.02 -6.67
C PRO A 26 -4.17 -0.99 -6.88
N ILE A 27 -3.47 -1.82 -6.10
CA ILE A 27 -2.01 -1.95 -6.13
C ILE A 27 -1.64 -3.39 -6.49
N LEU A 28 -0.85 -3.56 -7.54
CA LEU A 28 -0.24 -4.83 -7.93
C LEU A 28 1.22 -4.85 -7.45
N GLY A 29 1.50 -5.60 -6.39
CA GLY A 29 2.84 -5.72 -5.82
C GLY A 29 3.65 -6.86 -6.42
N VAL A 30 4.81 -6.55 -7.00
CA VAL A 30 5.76 -7.54 -7.54
C VAL A 30 7.02 -7.57 -6.69
N ASN A 31 7.30 -8.73 -6.09
CA ASN A 31 8.50 -8.98 -5.31
C ASN A 31 9.69 -9.29 -6.22
N LEU A 32 10.73 -8.45 -6.13
CA LEU A 32 11.99 -8.62 -6.86
C LEU A 32 13.08 -9.29 -5.98
N GLY A 33 12.71 -9.93 -4.87
CA GLY A 33 13.67 -10.46 -3.89
C GLY A 33 13.14 -11.62 -3.05
N THR A 34 13.47 -11.65 -1.75
CA THR A 34 13.03 -12.69 -0.81
C THR A 34 11.52 -12.65 -0.55
N ILE A 35 10.92 -13.82 -0.29
CA ILE A 35 9.50 -14.01 0.06
C ILE A 35 9.02 -12.92 1.03
N GLY A 36 8.05 -12.13 0.59
CA GLY A 36 7.38 -11.07 1.35
C GLY A 36 5.96 -11.49 1.71
N PHE A 37 5.31 -10.74 2.59
CA PHE A 37 3.94 -11.02 3.03
C PHE A 37 2.88 -10.31 2.17
N LEU A 38 3.25 -9.18 1.54
CA LEU A 38 2.32 -8.34 0.78
C LEU A 38 2.50 -8.46 -0.73
N ALA A 39 3.71 -8.77 -1.18
CA ALA A 39 4.00 -8.92 -2.59
C ALA A 39 3.53 -10.30 -3.10
N GLU A 40 2.51 -10.31 -3.96
CA GLU A 40 1.82 -11.54 -4.41
C GLU A 40 2.57 -12.25 -5.54
N ILE A 41 3.39 -11.52 -6.31
CA ILE A 41 3.99 -12.02 -7.55
C ILE A 41 5.51 -12.02 -7.44
N GLU A 42 6.13 -13.17 -7.72
CA GLU A 42 7.58 -13.26 -7.91
C GLU A 42 7.98 -12.70 -9.29
N GLU A 43 9.20 -12.17 -9.42
CA GLU A 43 9.74 -11.63 -10.68
C GLU A 43 9.49 -12.54 -11.89
N HIS A 44 9.61 -13.86 -11.72
CA HIS A 44 9.43 -14.86 -12.78
C HIS A 44 8.00 -14.92 -13.34
N HIS A 45 7.00 -14.53 -12.55
CA HIS A 45 5.57 -14.63 -12.88
C HIS A 45 4.96 -13.28 -13.28
N ILE A 46 5.76 -12.21 -13.39
CA ILE A 46 5.23 -10.88 -13.72
C ILE A 46 4.51 -10.84 -15.08
N ALA A 47 5.00 -11.57 -16.07
CA ALA A 47 4.40 -11.61 -17.40
C ALA A 47 2.99 -12.22 -17.36
N GLU A 48 2.83 -13.34 -16.65
CA GLU A 48 1.53 -13.99 -16.47
C GLU A 48 0.55 -13.09 -15.69
N ALA A 49 1.03 -12.44 -14.63
CA ALA A 49 0.19 -11.52 -13.86
C ALA A 49 -0.25 -10.29 -14.68
N LEU A 50 0.61 -9.78 -15.56
CA LEU A 50 0.24 -8.71 -16.49
C LEU A 50 -0.79 -9.19 -17.52
N ASP A 51 -0.65 -10.40 -18.04
CA ASP A 51 -1.63 -11.00 -18.95
C ASP A 51 -3.00 -11.12 -18.27
N CYS A 52 -3.05 -11.61 -17.03
CA CYS A 52 -4.26 -11.64 -16.20
C CYS A 52 -4.84 -10.23 -15.99
N LEU A 53 -3.99 -9.24 -15.68
CA LEU A 53 -4.41 -7.84 -15.51
C LEU A 53 -5.04 -7.28 -16.80
N PHE A 54 -4.44 -7.54 -17.97
CA PHE A 54 -4.98 -7.08 -19.25
C PHE A 54 -6.25 -7.83 -19.69
N GLN A 55 -6.50 -9.02 -19.13
CA GLN A 55 -7.71 -9.82 -19.38
C GLN A 55 -8.83 -9.55 -18.37
N ASP A 56 -8.64 -8.63 -17.42
CA ASP A 56 -9.53 -8.41 -16.27
C ASP A 56 -9.72 -9.68 -15.41
N ASP A 57 -8.77 -10.61 -15.43
CA ASP A 57 -8.78 -11.87 -14.68
C ASP A 57 -8.00 -11.73 -13.37
N TYR A 58 -8.54 -10.94 -12.45
CA TYR A 58 -7.95 -10.71 -11.14
C TYR A 58 -9.02 -10.46 -10.07
N HIS A 59 -8.61 -10.54 -8.81
CA HIS A 59 -9.45 -10.19 -7.66
C HIS A 59 -8.83 -9.04 -6.89
N VAL A 60 -9.63 -8.02 -6.58
CA VAL A 60 -9.21 -6.91 -5.73
C VAL A 60 -9.54 -7.26 -4.29
N GLU A 61 -8.52 -7.32 -3.44
CA GLU A 61 -8.68 -7.46 -2.00
C GLU A 61 -8.55 -6.10 -1.31
N SER A 62 -9.52 -5.76 -0.46
CA SER A 62 -9.46 -4.56 0.37
C SER A 62 -8.69 -4.84 1.66
N ARG A 63 -7.64 -4.07 1.92
CA ARG A 63 -6.87 -4.15 3.17
C ARG A 63 -7.26 -3.03 4.13
N LEU A 64 -7.33 -3.36 5.42
CA LEU A 64 -7.59 -2.38 6.48
C LEU A 64 -6.35 -1.50 6.70
N MET A 65 -6.59 -0.22 6.99
CA MET A 65 -5.56 0.72 7.43
C MET A 65 -5.93 1.33 8.77
N ILE A 66 -4.94 1.46 9.65
CA ILE A 66 -5.06 2.18 10.90
C ILE A 66 -4.49 3.59 10.69
N SER A 67 -5.26 4.62 11.06
CA SER A 67 -4.79 6.00 11.07
C SER A 67 -4.60 6.49 12.51
N GLY A 68 -3.41 6.97 12.81
CA GLY A 68 -3.03 7.51 14.12
C GLY A 68 -2.67 8.99 14.03
N GLU A 69 -2.99 9.75 15.08
CA GLU A 69 -2.70 11.19 15.17
C GLU A 69 -2.05 11.50 16.52
N VAL A 70 -0.94 12.24 16.50
CA VAL A 70 -0.26 12.69 17.72
C VAL A 70 -0.78 14.06 18.14
N LYS A 71 -1.35 14.14 19.34
CA LYS A 71 -1.83 15.39 19.95
C LYS A 71 -0.93 15.81 21.11
N TYR A 72 -0.34 17.00 21.01
CA TYR A 72 0.38 17.60 22.13
C TYR A 72 -0.54 18.56 22.88
N SER A 73 -0.69 18.33 24.19
CA SER A 73 -1.35 19.28 25.09
C SER A 73 -0.27 20.01 25.87
N ASN A 74 -0.16 21.34 25.67
CA ASN A 74 0.54 22.22 26.58
C ASN A 74 -0.50 23.16 27.19
N SER A 75 -0.41 23.41 28.49
CA SER A 75 -1.42 24.08 29.33
C SER A 75 -2.20 25.16 28.57
N ASP A 76 -3.51 24.93 28.43
CA ASP A 76 -4.55 25.79 27.86
C ASP A 76 -4.68 25.91 26.33
N THR A 77 -3.95 25.14 25.50
CA THR A 77 -4.29 25.03 24.06
C THR A 77 -3.97 23.65 23.49
N ILE A 78 -4.99 22.89 23.09
CA ILE A 78 -4.81 21.67 22.28
C ILE A 78 -4.26 22.12 20.92
N LYS A 79 -3.00 21.83 20.64
CA LYS A 79 -2.43 21.97 19.30
C LYS A 79 -2.39 20.60 18.66
N THR A 80 -3.23 20.41 17.65
CA THR A 80 -3.11 19.27 16.75
C THR A 80 -1.85 19.45 15.90
N THR A 81 -0.89 18.53 16.03
CA THR A 81 0.20 18.42 15.06
C THR A 81 -0.27 17.54 13.91
N GLU A 82 -0.11 18.00 12.66
CA GLU A 82 -0.48 17.29 11.42
C GLU A 82 0.36 16.03 11.13
N ASN A 83 0.89 15.35 12.16
CA ASN A 83 1.55 14.07 12.00
C ASN A 83 0.50 12.97 12.11
N ALA A 84 -0.31 12.83 11.06
CA ALA A 84 -1.12 11.65 10.83
C ALA A 84 -0.23 10.55 10.23
N CYS A 85 -0.21 9.37 10.84
CA CYS A 85 0.45 8.19 10.28
C CYS A 85 -0.59 7.14 9.92
N ASN A 86 -0.40 6.50 8.77
CA ASN A 86 -1.24 5.41 8.29
C ASN A 86 -0.38 4.13 8.28
N ALA A 87 -0.95 3.04 8.79
CA ALA A 87 -0.31 1.73 8.87
C ALA A 87 -1.17 0.68 8.16
N LEU A 88 -0.53 -0.11 7.28
CA LEU A 88 -1.17 -1.13 6.44
C LEU A 88 -0.94 -2.57 6.95
N ASN A 89 -0.45 -2.71 8.19
CA ASN A 89 -0.28 -3.96 8.96
C ASN A 89 0.02 -3.58 10.42
N ASP A 90 -0.24 -4.52 11.36
CA ASP A 90 0.24 -4.47 12.76
C ASP A 90 1.75 -4.79 12.86
#